data_AF-A0A4Z1C0H0-F1
#
_entry.id   AF-A0A4Z1C0H0-F1
#
_cell.length_a   1.000
_cell.length_b   1.000
_cell.length_c   1.000
_cell.angle_alpha   90.00
_cell.angle_beta   90.00
_cell.angle_gamma   90.00
#
_symmetry.space_group_name_H-M   'P 1'
#
loop_
_entity.id
_entity.type
_entity.pdbx_description
1 polymer ?
#
loop_
_entity_poly.entity_id
_entity_poly.type
_entity_poly.pdbx_seq_one_letter_code
_entity_poly.pdbx_strand_id
1 'polypeptide(L)'
;MSPSSIRRFIVALSLLAFTTISQAGSKDFGEYTVQWSVFPSTFLTPEIAKENGLNRSRSIGVVNIAIMTENEDGGMSTVSGQVEGKALNDIQQARFLAFRRIQEGDSVYFIAEYQYSNAELMTFQITARPTGSKSDLPVRFAHTLFND
;
A
#
# COMPACT_ATOMS: atom_id res chain seq x y z
N MET A 1 -62.56 11.38 11.04
CA MET A 1 -61.70 10.23 10.69
C MET A 1 -60.68 10.71 9.67
N SER A 2 -59.45 10.99 10.08
CA SER A 2 -58.39 11.54 9.21
C SER A 2 -57.59 10.41 8.56
N PRO A 3 -56.95 10.68 7.41
CA PRO A 3 -55.64 10.10 7.12
C PRO A 3 -54.57 11.21 7.02
N SER A 4 -53.80 11.29 8.10
CA SER A 4 -52.36 11.55 8.19
C SER A 4 -51.62 12.20 7.01
N SER A 5 -51.13 13.41 7.28
CA SER A 5 -50.13 14.15 6.50
C SER A 5 -48.78 13.42 6.42
N ILE A 6 -48.30 13.19 5.20
CA ILE A 6 -46.95 12.68 4.92
C ILE A 6 -45.95 13.83 5.13
N ARG A 7 -45.24 13.83 6.26
CA ARG A 7 -44.05 14.66 6.49
C ARG A 7 -42.87 14.03 5.75
N ARG A 8 -42.45 14.64 4.65
CA ARG A 8 -41.18 14.32 3.97
C ARG A 8 -40.03 14.83 4.83
N PHE A 9 -39.39 13.94 5.60
CA PHE A 9 -38.09 14.22 6.22
C PHE A 9 -37.03 14.13 5.13
N ILE A 10 -36.49 15.29 4.71
CA ILE A 10 -35.26 15.34 3.90
C ILE A 10 -34.11 15.04 4.87
N VAL A 11 -33.61 13.81 4.85
CA VAL A 11 -32.33 13.47 5.48
C VAL A 11 -31.23 13.99 4.56
N ALA A 12 -30.68 15.16 4.89
CA ALA A 12 -29.43 15.63 4.30
C ALA A 12 -28.29 14.78 4.85
N LEU A 13 -27.99 13.68 4.17
CA LEU A 13 -26.80 12.89 4.41
C LEU A 13 -25.59 13.65 3.85
N SER A 14 -25.02 14.53 4.68
CA SER A 14 -23.72 15.13 4.40
C SER A 14 -22.64 14.05 4.50
N LEU A 15 -22.42 13.36 3.39
CA LEU A 15 -21.28 12.47 3.18
C LEU A 15 -20.02 13.34 3.24
N LEU A 16 -19.36 13.40 4.40
CA LEU A 16 -17.95 13.82 4.45
C LEU A 16 -17.14 12.71 3.78
N ALA A 17 -16.84 12.91 2.51
CA ALA A 17 -15.81 12.17 1.80
C ALA A 17 -14.44 12.56 2.39
N PHE A 18 -13.98 11.83 3.40
CA PHE A 18 -12.56 11.74 3.70
C PHE A 18 -11.95 10.66 2.80
N THR A 19 -11.68 11.00 1.55
CA THR A 19 -10.85 10.18 0.67
C THR A 19 -9.61 10.98 0.33
N THR A 20 -8.48 10.68 0.97
CA THR A 20 -7.09 10.88 0.46
C THR A 20 -6.04 10.71 1.57
N ILE A 21 -5.75 9.49 2.05
CA ILE A 21 -4.44 9.22 2.70
C ILE A 21 -3.94 7.81 2.36
N SER A 22 -3.90 7.48 1.07
CA SER A 22 -3.01 6.43 0.59
C SER A 22 -2.61 6.81 -0.84
N GLN A 23 -1.39 7.32 -1.02
CA GLN A 23 -0.89 7.56 -2.38
C GLN A 23 -0.27 6.26 -2.88
N ALA A 24 -1.06 5.53 -3.66
CA ALA A 24 -0.59 4.42 -4.46
C ALA A 24 0.05 4.94 -5.76
N GLY A 25 1.04 4.24 -6.27
CA GLY A 25 1.67 4.53 -7.56
C GLY A 25 1.99 3.24 -8.31
N SER A 26 2.30 3.37 -9.59
CA SER A 26 2.70 2.24 -10.42
C SER A 26 3.73 2.64 -11.46
N LYS A 27 4.48 1.64 -11.93
CA LYS A 27 5.40 1.77 -13.07
C LYS A 27 5.31 0.53 -13.94
N ASP A 28 5.09 0.76 -15.22
CA ASP A 28 5.04 -0.25 -16.26
C ASP A 28 6.45 -0.55 -16.80
N PHE A 29 6.73 -1.84 -17.00
CA PHE A 29 7.97 -2.39 -17.56
C PHE A 29 7.69 -3.33 -18.76
N GLY A 30 6.51 -3.19 -19.40
CA GLY A 30 6.05 -4.04 -20.50
C GLY A 30 5.23 -5.21 -19.97
N GLU A 31 5.85 -6.37 -19.82
CA GLU A 31 5.17 -7.58 -19.33
C GLU A 31 4.70 -7.44 -17.88
N TYR A 32 5.40 -6.64 -17.08
CA TYR A 32 5.13 -6.47 -15.66
C TYR A 32 4.86 -5.02 -15.30
N THR A 33 3.94 -4.81 -14.36
CA THR A 33 3.73 -3.52 -13.69
C THR A 33 4.06 -3.67 -12.21
N VAL A 34 4.91 -2.81 -11.67
CA VAL A 34 5.15 -2.72 -10.22
C VAL A 34 4.20 -1.69 -9.64
N GLN A 35 3.33 -2.10 -8.73
CA GLN A 35 2.46 -1.21 -7.95
C GLN A 35 2.99 -1.08 -6.54
N TRP A 36 2.88 0.12 -5.97
CA TRP A 36 3.24 0.38 -4.58
C TRP A 36 2.18 1.22 -3.87
N SER A 37 2.10 1.04 -2.56
CA SER A 37 1.37 1.94 -1.67
C SER A 37 2.13 2.11 -0.36
N VAL A 38 1.97 3.28 0.26
CA VAL A 38 2.58 3.61 1.55
C VAL A 38 1.51 4.20 2.45
N PHE A 39 1.39 3.68 3.67
CA PHE A 39 0.38 4.11 4.63
C PHE A 39 0.83 3.89 6.09
N PRO A 40 0.25 4.59 7.07
CA PRO A 40 0.50 4.33 8.49
C PRO A 40 0.01 2.93 8.89
N SER A 41 0.77 2.19 9.71
CA SER A 41 0.37 0.85 10.18
C SER A 41 -0.93 0.84 10.99
N THR A 42 -1.36 1.99 11.52
CA THR A 42 -2.65 2.18 12.19
C THR A 42 -3.84 1.87 11.30
N PHE A 43 -3.69 1.98 9.97
CA PHE A 43 -4.73 1.69 8.98
C PHE A 43 -5.00 0.18 8.83
N LEU A 44 -4.05 -0.67 9.23
CA LEU A 44 -4.30 -2.11 9.31
C LEU A 44 -5.36 -2.37 10.36
N THR A 45 -6.29 -3.29 10.09
CA THR A 45 -7.17 -3.79 11.13
C THR A 45 -6.34 -4.57 12.18
N PRO A 46 -6.79 -4.64 13.45
CA PRO A 46 -6.12 -5.45 14.47
C PRO A 46 -5.92 -6.91 14.04
N GLU A 47 -6.89 -7.47 13.32
CA GLU A 47 -6.89 -8.85 12.81
C GLU A 47 -5.80 -9.05 11.75
N ILE A 48 -5.80 -8.25 10.68
CA ILE A 48 -4.80 -8.34 9.60
C ILE A 48 -3.39 -8.14 10.15
N ALA A 49 -3.21 -7.19 11.06
CA ALA A 49 -1.93 -6.97 11.69
C ALA A 49 -1.49 -8.18 12.51
N LYS A 50 -2.39 -8.78 13.31
CA LYS A 50 -2.08 -9.95 14.13
C LYS A 50 -1.78 -11.19 13.28
N GLU A 51 -2.62 -11.49 12.30
CA GLU A 51 -2.49 -12.65 11.42
C GLU A 51 -1.17 -12.64 10.65
N ASN A 52 -0.74 -11.45 10.25
CA ASN A 52 0.51 -11.27 9.53
C ASN A 52 1.68 -10.88 10.45
N GLY A 53 1.52 -10.76 11.77
CA GLY A 53 2.58 -10.32 12.67
C GLY A 53 3.15 -8.93 12.36
N LEU A 54 2.29 -7.96 12.02
CA LEU A 54 2.59 -6.54 11.84
C LEU A 54 2.34 -5.78 13.14
N ASN A 55 3.16 -4.77 13.38
CA ASN A 55 3.08 -3.86 14.50
C ASN A 55 2.25 -2.63 14.11
N ARG A 56 1.17 -2.38 14.85
CA ARG A 56 0.38 -1.16 14.70
C ARG A 56 0.93 -0.08 15.63
N SER A 57 1.43 1.01 15.06
CA SER A 57 1.95 2.17 15.78
C SER A 57 1.87 3.45 14.93
N ARG A 58 1.68 4.59 15.60
CA ARG A 58 1.74 5.93 14.97
C ARG A 58 3.12 6.30 14.41
N SER A 59 4.16 5.55 14.76
CA SER A 59 5.54 5.75 14.27
C SER A 59 6.00 4.68 13.28
N ILE A 60 5.10 3.77 12.87
CA ILE A 60 5.40 2.68 11.94
C ILE A 60 4.60 2.88 10.67
N GLY A 61 5.31 3.01 9.56
CA GLY A 61 4.77 3.04 8.21
C GLY A 61 4.88 1.66 7.59
N VAL A 62 3.98 1.40 6.65
CA VAL A 62 3.92 0.17 5.85
C VAL A 62 4.15 0.56 4.41
N VAL A 63 5.10 -0.10 3.75
CA VAL A 63 5.22 -0.09 2.29
C VAL A 63 4.78 -1.44 1.75
N ASN A 64 3.83 -1.42 0.84
CA ASN A 64 3.33 -2.58 0.13
C ASN A 64 3.74 -2.50 -1.34
N ILE A 65 4.29 -3.60 -1.87
CA ILE A 65 4.70 -3.77 -3.26
C ILE A 65 3.97 -4.97 -3.85
N ALA A 66 3.37 -4.78 -5.02
CA ALA A 66 2.80 -5.85 -5.83
C ALA A 66 3.47 -5.85 -7.20
N ILE A 67 3.79 -7.05 -7.70
CA ILE A 67 4.22 -7.25 -9.08
C ILE A 67 3.00 -7.76 -9.83
N MET A 68 2.59 -7.07 -10.87
CA MET A 68 1.38 -7.37 -11.63
C MET A 68 1.74 -7.82 -13.04
N THR A 69 0.96 -8.73 -13.60
CA THR A 69 1.00 -9.12 -15.03
C THR A 69 -0.42 -9.05 -15.60
N GLU A 70 -0.52 -8.88 -16.91
CA GLU A 70 -1.76 -9.12 -17.64
C GLU A 70 -1.94 -10.64 -17.84
N ASN A 71 -3.16 -11.12 -17.62
CA ASN A 71 -3.58 -12.49 -17.82
C ASN A 71 -4.03 -12.70 -19.27
N GLU A 72 -4.19 -13.95 -19.69
CA GLU A 72 -4.66 -14.29 -21.05
C GLU A 72 -6.02 -13.65 -21.40
N ASP A 73 -6.89 -13.43 -20.40
CA ASP A 73 -8.20 -12.80 -20.55
C ASP A 73 -8.16 -11.25 -20.48
N GLY A 74 -6.98 -10.63 -20.43
CA GLY A 74 -6.80 -9.18 -20.29
C GLY A 74 -7.04 -8.62 -18.88
N GLY A 75 -7.26 -9.50 -17.89
CA GLY A 75 -7.32 -9.13 -16.48
C GLY A 75 -5.94 -8.97 -15.85
N MET A 76 -5.81 -8.23 -14.75
CA MET A 76 -4.53 -8.11 -14.03
C MET A 76 -4.47 -9.08 -12.84
N SER A 77 -3.35 -9.77 -12.65
CA SER A 77 -3.09 -10.58 -11.45
C SER A 77 -1.72 -10.29 -10.84
N THR A 78 -1.57 -10.60 -9.56
CA THR A 78 -0.28 -10.52 -8.89
C THR A 78 0.58 -11.73 -9.24
N VAL A 79 1.87 -11.52 -9.45
CA VAL A 79 2.85 -12.59 -9.61
C VAL A 79 3.79 -12.68 -8.42
N SER A 80 4.22 -13.89 -8.11
CA SER A 80 5.24 -14.12 -7.08
C SER A 80 6.61 -13.67 -7.58
N GLY A 81 7.56 -13.52 -6.65
CA GLY A 81 8.88 -13.01 -6.94
C GLY A 81 9.68 -12.70 -5.67
N GLN A 82 10.66 -11.82 -5.84
CA GLN A 82 11.44 -11.25 -4.75
C GLN A 82 11.37 -9.73 -4.81
N VAL A 83 11.33 -9.10 -3.63
CA VAL A 83 11.38 -7.65 -3.50
C VAL A 83 12.42 -7.31 -2.44
N GLU A 84 13.31 -6.40 -2.78
CA GLU A 84 14.29 -5.84 -1.85
C GLU A 84 14.33 -4.33 -1.99
N GLY A 85 14.81 -3.65 -0.95
CA GLY A 85 14.96 -2.21 -1.03
C GLY A 85 15.38 -1.55 0.25
N LYS A 86 15.42 -0.23 0.19
CA LYS A 86 15.71 0.64 1.32
C LYS A 86 14.86 1.91 1.25
N ALA A 87 14.61 2.48 2.40
CA ALA A 87 14.07 3.83 2.54
C ALA A 87 15.19 4.78 2.97
N LEU A 88 15.17 6.02 2.48
CA LEU A 88 16.08 7.09 2.86
C LEU A 88 15.28 8.26 3.39
N ASN A 89 15.73 8.88 4.48
CA ASN A 89 15.22 10.18 4.90
C ASN A 89 15.98 11.33 4.20
N ASP A 90 15.60 12.58 4.51
CA ASP A 90 16.16 13.78 3.86
C ASP A 90 17.68 13.91 4.00
N ILE A 91 18.24 13.47 5.14
CA ILE A 91 19.70 13.46 5.36
C ILE A 91 20.40 12.24 4.76
N GLN A 92 19.72 11.49 3.87
CA GLN A 92 20.22 10.31 3.17
C GLN A 92 20.59 9.13 4.09
N GLN A 93 20.05 9.06 5.30
CA GLN A 93 20.22 7.89 6.16
C GLN A 93 19.38 6.74 5.61
N ALA A 94 20.05 5.65 5.21
CA ALA A 94 19.40 4.47 4.67
C ALA A 94 18.88 3.52 5.76
N ARG A 95 17.69 2.95 5.54
CA ARG A 95 17.09 1.87 6.31
C ARG A 95 16.71 0.75 5.35
N PHE A 96 17.32 -0.42 5.49
CA PHE A 96 16.97 -1.60 4.68
C PHE A 96 15.58 -2.10 5.06
N LEU A 97 14.80 -2.46 4.05
CA LEU A 97 13.42 -2.89 4.22
C LEU A 97 13.36 -4.42 4.27
N ALA A 98 12.89 -4.95 5.40
CA ALA A 98 12.69 -6.38 5.58
C ALA A 98 11.35 -6.80 4.95
N PHE A 99 11.33 -6.92 3.62
CA PHE A 99 10.15 -7.36 2.89
C PHE A 99 9.81 -8.80 3.24
N ARG A 100 8.52 -9.04 3.50
CA ARG A 100 7.94 -10.37 3.65
C ARG A 100 6.80 -10.55 2.66
N ARG A 101 6.69 -11.77 2.14
CA ARG A 101 5.61 -12.19 1.26
C ARG A 101 4.36 -12.46 2.07
N ILE A 102 3.25 -11.85 1.68
CA ILE A 102 1.90 -12.13 2.19
C ILE A 102 1.09 -12.70 1.03
N GLN A 103 0.32 -13.75 1.29
CA GLN A 103 -0.53 -14.37 0.30
C GLN A 103 -1.97 -14.44 0.83
N GLU A 104 -2.90 -13.88 0.06
CA GLU A 104 -4.33 -13.86 0.36
C GLU A 104 -5.08 -14.43 -0.84
N GLY A 105 -5.57 -15.66 -0.71
CA GLY A 105 -6.05 -16.45 -1.84
C GLY A 105 -4.95 -16.59 -2.91
N ASP A 106 -5.25 -16.12 -4.12
CA ASP A 106 -4.32 -16.12 -5.26
C ASP A 106 -3.46 -14.85 -5.33
N SER A 107 -3.73 -13.85 -4.47
CA SER A 107 -3.01 -12.58 -4.48
C SER A 107 -1.72 -12.64 -3.65
N VAL A 108 -0.64 -12.06 -4.17
CA VAL A 108 0.69 -12.03 -3.55
C VAL A 108 1.18 -10.60 -3.40
N TYR A 109 1.59 -10.25 -2.17
CA TYR A 109 2.08 -8.92 -1.81
C TYR A 109 3.41 -9.01 -1.08
N PHE A 110 4.21 -7.96 -1.17
CA PHE A 110 5.47 -7.82 -0.43
C PHE A 110 5.36 -6.60 0.47
N ILE A 111 5.34 -6.84 1.78
CA ILE A 111 5.17 -5.80 2.78
C ILE A 111 6.44 -5.65 3.61
N ALA A 112 6.86 -4.41 3.85
CA ALA A 112 7.88 -4.07 4.84
C ALA A 112 7.38 -2.98 5.79
N GLU A 113 7.77 -3.09 7.05
CA GLU A 113 7.58 -2.06 8.06
C GLU A 113 8.81 -1.16 8.10
N TYR A 114 8.59 0.13 8.36
CA TYR A 114 9.68 1.07 8.60
C TYR A 114 9.25 2.11 9.64
N GLN A 115 10.20 2.56 10.45
CA GLN A 115 9.94 3.68 11.36
C GLN A 115 9.96 4.98 10.57
N TYR A 116 9.10 5.93 10.95
CA TYR A 116 9.08 7.28 10.40
C TYR A 116 8.73 8.30 11.48
N SER A 117 9.18 9.54 11.28
CA SER A 117 8.76 10.70 12.07
C SER A 117 7.62 11.42 11.35
N ASN A 118 6.73 12.06 12.11
CA ASN A 118 5.61 12.82 11.52
C ASN A 118 6.12 13.83 10.48
N ALA A 119 5.50 13.83 9.29
CA ALA A 119 5.84 14.70 8.17
C ALA A 119 7.28 14.54 7.64
N GLU A 120 7.97 13.44 7.95
CA GLU A 120 9.28 13.09 7.37
C GLU A 120 9.08 12.60 5.93
N LEU A 121 9.79 13.20 4.97
CA LEU A 121 9.84 12.72 3.60
C LEU A 121 10.76 11.49 3.53
N MET A 122 10.18 10.36 3.13
CA MET A 122 10.91 9.12 2.93
C MET A 122 11.01 8.83 1.45
N THR A 123 12.21 8.57 0.96
CA THR A 123 12.44 8.11 -0.42
C THR A 123 12.72 6.62 -0.44
N PHE A 124 11.91 5.88 -1.18
CA PHE A 124 12.02 4.43 -1.35
C PHE A 124 12.84 4.13 -2.60
N GLN A 125 13.76 3.18 -2.48
CA GLN A 125 14.49 2.57 -3.60
C GLN A 125 14.24 1.07 -3.51
N ILE A 126 13.46 0.55 -4.44
CA ILE A 126 12.96 -0.83 -4.40
C ILE A 126 13.24 -1.49 -5.74
N THR A 127 13.68 -2.74 -5.68
CA THR A 127 13.84 -3.61 -6.85
C THR A 127 12.93 -4.81 -6.68
N ALA A 128 12.02 -4.99 -7.63
CA ALA A 128 11.19 -6.19 -7.72
C ALA A 128 11.73 -7.12 -8.80
N ARG A 129 11.64 -8.43 -8.56
CA ARG A 129 12.09 -9.49 -9.47
C ARG A 129 11.00 -10.56 -9.56
N PRO A 130 10.19 -10.58 -10.64
CA PRO A 130 9.19 -11.63 -10.84
C PRO A 130 9.86 -13.01 -10.92
N THR A 131 9.23 -14.04 -10.36
CA THR A 131 9.74 -15.42 -10.44
C THR A 131 9.88 -15.87 -11.89
N GLY A 132 11.04 -16.42 -12.25
CA GLY A 132 11.31 -16.90 -13.61
C GLY A 132 11.75 -15.80 -14.59
N SER A 133 11.64 -14.53 -14.22
CA SER A 133 12.21 -13.42 -14.97
C SER A 133 13.67 -13.16 -14.58
N LYS A 134 14.47 -12.69 -15.54
CA LYS A 134 15.85 -12.20 -15.31
C LYS A 134 15.91 -10.68 -15.19
N SER A 135 14.79 -10.00 -15.35
CA SER A 135 14.73 -8.54 -15.38
C SER A 135 14.48 -7.97 -13.98
N ASP A 136 15.34 -7.05 -13.58
CA ASP A 136 15.09 -6.19 -12.42
C ASP A 136 14.08 -5.10 -12.78
N LEU A 137 13.12 -4.86 -11.88
CA LEU A 137 12.09 -3.84 -12.03
C LEU A 137 12.30 -2.73 -10.97
N PRO A 138 13.25 -1.79 -11.19
CA PRO A 138 13.58 -0.76 -10.21
C PRO A 138 12.56 0.38 -10.18
N VAL A 139 12.04 0.65 -8.98
CA VAL A 139 11.19 1.81 -8.69
C VAL A 139 11.83 2.70 -7.64
N ARG A 140 11.68 4.01 -7.82
CA ARG A 140 12.09 5.03 -6.86
C ARG A 140 10.97 6.05 -6.74
N PHE A 141 10.49 6.26 -5.53
CA PHE A 141 9.42 7.20 -5.23
C PHE A 141 9.63 7.79 -3.84
N ALA A 142 9.04 8.95 -3.59
CA ALA A 142 9.08 9.59 -2.29
C ALA A 142 7.66 9.74 -1.73
N HIS A 143 7.53 9.64 -0.41
CA HIS A 143 6.24 9.73 0.27
C HIS A 143 6.43 10.32 1.67
N THR A 144 5.48 11.14 2.10
CA THR A 144 5.43 11.71 3.44
C THR A 144 4.21 11.15 4.16
N LEU A 145 4.43 10.54 5.32
CA LEU A 145 3.34 10.12 6.20
C LEU A 145 3.13 11.15 7.31
N PHE A 146 1.87 11.34 7.67
CA PHE A 146 1.46 12.16 8.80
C PHE A 146 0.91 11.24 9.89
N ASN A 147 1.20 11.56 11.15
CA ASN A 147 0.68 10.79 12.28
C ASN A 147 -0.80 11.13 12.47
N ASP A 148 -1.63 10.10 12.59
CA ASP A 148 -3.06 10.20 12.95
C ASP A 148 -3.27 10.60 14.42
#